data_AF-A0A914DM42-F1
#
_entry.id   AF-A0A914DM42-F1
#
_cell.length_a   1.000
_cell.length_b   1.000
_cell.length_c   1.000
_cell.angle_alpha   90.00
_cell.angle_beta   90.00
_cell.angle_gamma   90.00
#
_symmetry.space_group_name_H-M   'P 1'
#
loop_
_entity.id
_entity.type
_entity.pdbx_description
1 polymer ?
#
loop_
_entity_poly.entity_id
_entity_poly.type
_entity_poly.pdbx_seq_one_letter_code
_entity_poly.pdbx_strand_id
1 'polypeptide(L)'
;MFFLGIIDMVVLPFNAIIGGISCVTGNHFCTNPRFNFIVGVIGTSMWYGGSMTCIILAFDRFFEMCFPEMAKKIFGGRMIYMWLAFPIIYILYSFNEVPLVYNVVHHAFYFDPFYGSKGNLQEPQNQAV
;
A
#
# COMPACT_ATOMS: atom_id res chain seq x y z
N MET A 1 2.92 -10.14 -14.78
CA MET A 1 1.62 -9.53 -15.11
C MET A 1 0.43 -10.18 -14.39
N PHE A 2 0.21 -11.50 -14.48
CA PHE A 2 -0.93 -12.18 -13.81
C PHE A 2 -0.97 -11.97 -12.28
N PHE A 3 0.16 -12.15 -11.60
CA PHE A 3 0.26 -11.94 -10.15
C PHE A 3 -0.07 -10.51 -9.71
N LEU A 4 0.39 -9.51 -10.47
CA LEU A 4 0.06 -8.11 -10.21
C LEU A 4 -1.45 -7.86 -10.37
N GLY A 5 -2.07 -8.44 -11.39
CA GLY A 5 -3.51 -8.35 -11.59
C GLY A 5 -4.31 -8.94 -10.43
N ILE A 6 -3.83 -10.03 -9.81
CA ILE A 6 -4.46 -10.59 -8.60
C ILE A 6 -4.36 -9.59 -7.44
N ILE A 7 -3.18 -8.99 -7.22
CA ILE A 7 -3.00 -7.98 -6.17
C ILE A 7 -3.94 -6.80 -6.39
N ASP A 8 -4.03 -6.29 -7.62
CA ASP A 8 -4.87 -5.14 -7.97
C ASP A 8 -6.36 -5.42 -7.77
N MET A 9 -6.82 -6.63 -8.09
CA MET A 9 -8.21 -7.06 -7.87
C MET A 9 -8.59 -7.12 -6.39
N VAL A 10 -7.63 -7.24 -5.48
CA VAL A 10 -7.90 -7.22 -4.03
C VAL A 10 -7.73 -5.80 -3.46
N VAL A 11 -6.70 -5.05 -3.88
CA VAL A 11 -6.40 -3.72 -3.32
C VAL A 11 -7.43 -2.65 -3.74
N LEU A 12 -7.95 -2.72 -4.97
CA LEU A 12 -8.89 -1.73 -5.50
C LEU A 12 -10.22 -1.73 -4.75
N PRO A 13 -10.88 -2.87 -4.52
CA PRO A 13 -12.09 -2.92 -3.68
C PRO A 13 -11.82 -2.44 -2.25
N PHE A 14 -10.69 -2.83 -1.65
CA PHE A 14 -10.36 -2.41 -0.29
C PHE A 14 -10.21 -0.89 -0.17
N ASN A 15 -9.48 -0.24 -1.09
CA ASN A 15 -9.30 1.21 -1.03
C ASN A 15 -10.55 1.98 -1.48
N ALA A 16 -11.20 1.57 -2.57
CA ALA A 16 -12.31 2.32 -3.15
C ALA A 16 -13.63 2.08 -2.42
N ILE A 17 -13.99 0.83 -2.11
CA ILE A 17 -15.28 0.51 -1.48
C ILE A 17 -15.24 0.92 -0.01
N ILE A 18 -14.17 0.59 0.73
CA ILE A 18 -14.11 0.91 2.15
C ILE A 18 -13.88 2.42 2.35
N GLY A 19 -13.06 3.05 1.51
CA GLY A 19 -12.96 4.50 1.46
C GLY A 19 -14.30 5.17 1.14
N GLY A 20 -15.04 4.64 0.17
CA GLY A 20 -16.38 5.12 -0.19
C GLY A 20 -17.41 4.99 0.93
N ILE A 21 -17.50 3.82 1.57
CA ILE A 21 -18.39 3.60 2.73
C ILE A 21 -18.01 4.54 3.89
N SER A 22 -16.71 4.70 4.16
CA SER A 22 -16.21 5.57 5.22
C SER A 22 -16.52 7.04 4.95
N CYS A 23 -16.50 7.45 3.68
CA CYS A 23 -16.89 8.78 3.22
C CYS A 23 -18.39 9.03 3.42
N VAL A 24 -19.26 8.10 3.00
CA VAL A 24 -20.73 8.24 3.14
C VAL A 24 -21.17 8.20 4.59
N THR A 25 -20.55 7.35 5.41
CA THR A 25 -20.94 7.16 6.82
C THR A 25 -20.35 8.23 7.74
N GLY A 26 -19.38 9.02 7.25
CA GLY A 26 -18.64 9.97 8.09
C GLY A 26 -17.88 9.28 9.23
N ASN A 27 -17.45 8.03 9.04
CA ASN A 27 -16.90 7.22 10.13
C ASN A 27 -15.47 7.67 10.43
N HIS A 28 -15.29 8.43 11.51
CA HIS A 28 -13.99 8.87 11.99
C HIS A 28 -13.26 7.75 12.75
N PHE A 29 -11.94 7.90 12.90
CA PHE A 29 -11.11 6.99 13.69
C PHE A 29 -11.67 6.74 15.10
N CYS A 30 -12.33 7.73 15.69
CA CYS A 30 -12.90 7.67 17.03
C CYS A 30 -14.15 6.77 17.15
N THR A 31 -14.87 6.50 16.04
CA THR A 31 -16.13 5.72 16.08
C THR A 31 -15.86 4.23 16.10
N ASN A 32 -14.87 3.75 15.33
CA ASN A 32 -14.46 2.34 15.30
C ASN A 32 -12.96 2.22 14.98
N PRO A 33 -12.07 2.44 15.97
CA PRO A 33 -10.62 2.51 15.73
C PRO A 33 -10.04 1.17 15.27
N ARG A 34 -10.56 0.05 15.79
CA ARG A 34 -10.08 -1.30 15.42
C ARG A 34 -10.37 -1.64 13.96
N PHE A 35 -11.55 -1.30 13.45
CA PHE A 35 -11.92 -1.57 12.06
C PHE A 35 -11.06 -0.75 11.10
N ASN A 36 -10.92 0.56 11.36
CA ASN A 36 -10.14 1.45 10.50
C ASN A 36 -8.65 1.07 10.48
N PHE A 37 -8.11 0.62 11.62
CA PHE A 37 -6.73 0.12 11.70
C PHE A 37 -6.52 -1.16 10.87
N ILE A 38 -7.41 -2.15 11.00
CA ILE A 38 -7.30 -3.42 10.23
C ILE A 38 -7.37 -3.15 8.73
N VAL A 39 -8.32 -2.32 8.30
CA VAL A 39 -8.45 -1.93 6.89
C VAL A 39 -7.21 -1.20 6.40
N GLY A 40 -6.70 -0.26 7.19
CA GLY A 40 -5.48 0.48 6.89
C GLY A 40 -4.28 -0.45 6.68
N VAL A 41 -4.05 -1.40 7.60
CA VAL A 41 -2.94 -2.38 7.49
C VAL A 41 -3.07 -3.21 6.21
N ILE A 42 -4.26 -3.72 5.91
CA ILE A 42 -4.47 -4.57 4.72
C ILE A 42 -4.28 -3.78 3.43
N GLY A 43 -4.87 -2.58 3.33
CA GLY A 43 -4.72 -1.72 2.15
C GLY A 43 -3.27 -1.29 1.92
N THR A 44 -2.60 -0.90 3.00
CA THR A 44 -1.20 -0.46 2.99
C THR A 44 -0.25 -1.60 2.57
N SER A 45 -0.37 -2.77 3.19
CA SER A 45 0.48 -3.94 2.88
C SER A 45 0.32 -4.41 1.43
N MET A 46 -0.91 -4.45 0.91
CA MET A 46 -1.16 -4.80 -0.50
C MET A 46 -0.60 -3.76 -1.48
N TRP A 47 -0.66 -2.48 -1.15
CA TRP A 47 -0.09 -1.41 -1.98
C TRP A 47 1.43 -1.54 -2.10
N TYR A 48 2.11 -1.78 -0.98
CA TYR A 48 3.55 -2.04 -0.98
C TYR A 48 3.93 -3.27 -1.81
N GLY A 49 3.17 -4.36 -1.70
CA GLY A 49 3.37 -5.58 -2.50
C GLY A 49 3.17 -5.38 -4.00
N GLY A 50 2.13 -4.63 -4.40
CA GLY A 50 1.88 -4.28 -5.80
C GLY A 50 3.02 -3.44 -6.38
N SER A 51 3.49 -2.46 -5.63
CA SER A 51 4.57 -1.55 -6.04
C SER A 51 5.89 -2.30 -6.29
N MET A 52 6.26 -3.22 -5.38
CA MET A 52 7.44 -4.07 -5.58
C MET A 52 7.30 -5.00 -6.79
N THR A 53 6.10 -5.54 -7.02
CA THR A 53 5.83 -6.40 -8.18
C THR A 53 5.99 -5.63 -9.50
N CYS A 54 5.53 -4.38 -9.55
CA CYS A 54 5.74 -3.49 -10.70
C CYS A 54 7.22 -3.25 -10.99
N ILE A 55 8.01 -3.00 -9.94
CA ILE A 55 9.47 -2.78 -10.06
C ILE A 55 10.15 -4.03 -10.63
N ILE A 56 9.84 -5.22 -10.11
CA ILE A 56 10.40 -6.48 -10.61
C ILE A 56 10.08 -6.69 -12.10
N LEU A 57 8.85 -6.40 -12.53
CA LEU A 57 8.45 -6.50 -13.93
C LEU A 57 9.16 -5.48 -14.83
N ALA A 58 9.40 -4.27 -14.32
CA ALA A 58 10.18 -3.27 -15.05
C ALA A 58 11.64 -3.72 -15.23
N PHE A 59 12.23 -4.32 -14.19
CA PHE A 59 13.58 -4.90 -14.28
C PHE A 59 13.65 -6.07 -15.26
N ASP A 60 12.70 -7.00 -15.21
CA ASP A 60 12.62 -8.12 -16.14
C ASP A 60 12.69 -7.64 -17.61
N ARG A 61 11.84 -6.66 -17.96
CA ARG A 61 11.80 -6.08 -19.30
C ARG A 61 13.05 -5.27 -19.66
N PHE A 62 13.65 -4.58 -18.68
CA PHE A 62 14.89 -3.85 -18.87
C PHE A 62 16.06 -4.80 -19.17
N PHE A 63 16.17 -5.91 -18.43
CA PHE A 63 17.20 -6.93 -18.66
C PHE A 63 17.01 -7.66 -19.99
N GLU A 64 15.76 -7.97 -20.38
CA GLU A 64 15.50 -8.53 -21.71
C GLU A 64 15.94 -7.59 -22.84
N MET A 65 15.77 -6.28 -22.67
CA MET A 65 16.15 -5.29 -23.69
C MET A 65 17.67 -5.05 -23.75
N CYS A 66 18.34 -4.94 -22.60
CA CYS A 66 19.77 -4.62 -22.56
C CYS A 66 20.67 -5.87 -22.72
N PHE A 67 20.30 -7.00 -22.11
CA PHE A 67 21.16 -8.20 -22.03
C PHE A 67 20.33 -9.49 -22.04
N PRO A 68 19.86 -9.95 -23.22
CA PRO A 68 18.96 -11.10 -23.33
C PRO A 68 19.55 -12.42 -22.81
N GLU A 69 20.86 -12.61 -22.92
CA GLU A 69 21.60 -13.77 -22.38
C GLU A 69 21.54 -13.83 -20.85
N MET A 70 21.67 -12.68 -20.18
CA MET A 70 21.61 -12.58 -18.72
C MET A 70 20.17 -12.68 -18.22
N ALA A 71 19.21 -12.10 -18.94
CA ALA A 71 17.79 -12.19 -18.63
C ALA A 71 17.33 -13.66 -18.56
N LYS A 72 17.72 -14.50 -19.53
CA LYS A 72 17.42 -15.94 -19.51
C LYS A 72 18.00 -16.69 -18.32
N LYS A 73 19.17 -16.29 -17.80
CA LYS A 73 19.77 -16.92 -16.61
C LYS A 73 19.08 -16.49 -15.30
N ILE A 74 18.71 -15.21 -15.20
CA ILE A 74 18.16 -14.61 -13.96
C ILE A 74 16.66 -14.86 -13.83
N PHE A 75 15.92 -14.76 -14.94
CA PHE A 75 14.47 -14.89 -14.99
C PHE A 75 13.99 -16.23 -15.60
N GLY A 76 14.92 -17.10 -16.00
CA GLY A 76 14.59 -18.41 -16.54
C GLY A 76 14.12 -19.44 -15.51
N GLY A 77 13.10 -20.22 -15.88
CA GLY A 77 12.69 -21.42 -15.16
C GLY A 77 12.13 -21.15 -13.76
N ARG A 78 12.67 -21.85 -12.74
CA ARG A 78 12.14 -21.82 -11.37
C ARG A 78 12.55 -20.58 -10.57
N MET A 79 13.50 -19.77 -11.07
CA MET A 79 13.95 -18.55 -10.39
C MET A 79 12.87 -17.48 -10.28
N ILE A 80 11.90 -17.47 -11.20
CA ILE A 80 10.76 -16.53 -11.15
C ILE A 80 9.95 -16.67 -9.86
N TYR A 81 9.86 -17.89 -9.30
CA TYR A 81 9.20 -18.14 -8.02
C TYR A 81 9.97 -17.56 -6.84
N MET A 82 11.31 -17.51 -6.92
CA MET A 82 12.13 -16.82 -5.92
C MET A 82 11.94 -15.30 -6.00
N TRP A 83 11.86 -14.75 -7.21
CA TRP A 83 11.53 -13.33 -7.41
C TRP A 83 10.13 -12.97 -6.92
N LEU A 84 9.15 -13.88 -7.06
CA LEU A 84 7.81 -13.72 -6.49
C LEU A 84 7.78 -13.82 -4.96
N ALA A 85 8.75 -14.47 -4.33
CA ALA A 85 8.82 -14.54 -2.87
C ALA A 85 9.16 -13.19 -2.24
N PHE A 86 9.94 -12.34 -2.91
CA PHE A 86 10.29 -11.00 -2.42
C PHE A 86 9.07 -10.10 -2.13
N PRO A 87 8.11 -9.89 -3.06
CA PRO A 87 6.94 -9.09 -2.77
C PRO A 87 6.06 -9.72 -1.67
N ILE A 88 6.01 -11.05 -1.55
CA ILE A 88 5.29 -11.72 -0.46
C ILE A 88 5.95 -11.43 0.90
N ILE A 89 7.27 -11.54 1.00
CA ILE A 89 8.02 -11.22 2.22
C ILE A 89 7.85 -9.73 2.56
N TYR A 90 7.84 -8.85 1.56
CA TYR A 90 7.65 -7.42 1.76
C TYR A 90 6.25 -7.08 2.28
N ILE A 91 5.21 -7.74 1.75
CA ILE A 91 3.83 -7.64 2.29
C ILE A 91 3.83 -8.07 3.76
N LEU A 92 4.44 -9.20 4.10
CA LEU A 92 4.50 -9.70 5.47
C LEU A 92 5.24 -8.76 6.43
N TYR A 93 6.33 -8.15 5.98
CA TYR A 93 7.07 -7.16 6.77
C TYR A 93 6.22 -5.91 7.03
N SER A 94 5.52 -5.44 6.00
CA SER A 94 4.67 -4.24 6.06
C SER A 94 3.53 -4.33 7.08
N PHE A 95 3.11 -5.53 7.52
CA PHE A 95 2.12 -5.66 8.60
C PHE A 95 2.58 -5.05 9.94
N ASN A 96 3.89 -4.87 10.14
CA ASN A 96 4.44 -4.27 11.36
C ASN A 96 4.62 -2.76 11.27
N GLU A 97 4.46 -2.18 10.07
CA GLU A 97 4.60 -0.74 9.89
C GLU A 97 3.33 0.02 10.28
N VAL A 98 3.47 1.32 10.51
CA VAL A 98 2.33 2.19 10.83
C VAL A 98 1.40 2.21 9.61
N PRO A 99 0.15 1.72 9.75
CA PRO A 99 -0.76 1.68 8.62
C PRO A 99 -1.23 3.07 8.24
N LEU A 100 -1.51 3.29 6.95
CA LEU A 100 -2.25 4.47 6.56
C LEU A 100 -3.71 4.29 6.96
N VAL A 101 -4.26 5.31 7.62
CA VAL A 101 -5.64 5.27 8.10
C VAL A 101 -6.48 6.33 7.40
N TYR A 102 -7.72 5.96 7.09
CA TYR A 102 -8.63 6.82 6.34
C TYR A 102 -9.07 8.02 7.18
N ASN A 103 -8.77 9.22 6.69
CA ASN A 103 -9.23 10.49 7.24
C ASN A 103 -10.41 11.01 6.42
N VAL A 104 -11.57 11.12 7.05
CA VAL A 104 -12.82 11.58 6.43
C VAL A 104 -12.76 13.07 6.07
N VAL A 105 -12.04 13.90 6.84
CA VAL A 105 -11.96 15.36 6.61
C VAL A 105 -11.24 15.68 5.31
N HIS A 106 -10.22 14.89 5.00
CA HIS A 106 -9.38 15.06 3.82
C HIS A 106 -9.65 14.01 2.73
N HIS A 107 -10.63 13.12 2.95
CA HIS A 107 -11.01 12.03 2.04
C HIS A 107 -9.83 11.18 1.53
N ALA A 108 -8.79 11.02 2.33
CA ALA A 108 -7.56 10.34 1.94
C ALA A 108 -6.96 9.56 3.11
N PHE A 109 -6.04 8.65 2.78
CA PHE A 109 -5.31 7.82 3.74
C PHE A 109 -4.05 8.55 4.20
N TYR A 110 -3.88 8.71 5.52
CA TYR A 110 -2.74 9.38 6.13
C TYR A 110 -2.10 8.51 7.20
N PHE A 111 -0.79 8.67 7.42
CA PHE A 111 -0.09 8.05 8.56
C PHE A 111 -0.52 8.64 9.89
N ASP A 112 -0.88 9.93 9.90
CA ASP A 112 -1.45 10.60 11.07
C ASP A 112 -2.98 10.74 10.91
N PRO A 113 -3.78 10.06 11.75
CA PRO A 113 -5.24 10.14 11.70
C PRO A 113 -5.80 11.50 12.12
N PHE A 114 -5.02 12.34 12.80
CA PHE A 114 -5.41 13.68 13.24
C PHE A 114 -4.85 14.79 12.38
N TYR A 115 -4.22 14.46 11.24
CA TYR A 115 -3.72 15.46 10.30
C TYR A 115 -4.83 16.46 9.93
N GLY A 116 -4.61 17.74 10.28
CA GLY A 116 -5.54 18.83 10.01
C GLY A 116 -6.75 18.96 10.96
N SER A 117 -6.87 18.12 12.00
CA SER A 117 -7.97 18.20 12.97
C SER A 117 -7.74 19.31 14.00
N LYS A 118 -8.64 20.30 14.07
CA LYS A 118 -8.66 21.37 15.09
C LYS A 118 -9.25 20.90 16.43
N GLY A 119 -8.87 19.72 16.90
CA GLY A 119 -9.37 19.16 18.15
C GLY A 119 -8.48 19.48 19.34
N ASN A 120 -8.63 20.66 19.96
CA ASN A 120 -8.18 21.04 21.32
C ASN A 120 -6.89 20.40 21.91
N LEU A 121 -5.91 20.07 21.09
CA LEU A 121 -4.54 19.84 21.47
C LEU A 121 -3.78 21.06 20.97
N GLN A 122 -3.59 22.03 21.86
CA GLN A 122 -2.62 23.09 21.64
C GLN A 122 -1.24 22.43 21.53
N GLU A 123 -0.77 22.20 20.31
CA GLU A 123 0.65 22.34 20.02
C GLU A 123 0.81 23.64 19.23
N PRO A 124 1.77 24.51 19.62
CA PRO A 124 1.82 25.90 19.20
C PRO A 124 2.05 25.99 17.69
N GLN A 125 1.31 26.91 17.06
CA GLN A 125 1.67 27.44 15.76
C GLN A 125 3.06 28.10 15.83
N ASN A 126 4.12 27.35 15.55
CA ASN A 126 5.39 27.89 15.07
C ASN A 126 5.56 27.36 13.64
N GLN A 127 5.13 28.11 12.63
CA GLN A 127 5.94 29.12 11.93
C GLN A 127 7.27 28.56 11.41
N ALA A 128 7.29 28.25 10.12
CA ALA A 128 8.40 28.49 9.18
C ALA A 128 7.77 28.34 7.79
N VAL A 129 7.58 29.41 6.99
CA VAL A 129 8.63 30.09 6.19
C VAL A 129 9.55 29.09 5.53
#